data_AF-K0V232-F1
#
_entry.id   AF-K0V232-F1
#
_cell.length_a   1.000
_cell.length_b   1.000
_cell.length_c   1.000
_cell.angle_alpha   90.00
_cell.angle_beta   90.00
_cell.angle_gamma   90.00
#
_symmetry.space_group_name_H-M   'P 1'
#
loop_
_entity.id
_entity.type
_entity.pdbx_description
1 polymer ?
#
loop_
_entity_poly.entity_id
_entity_poly.type
_entity_poly.pdbx_seq_one_letter_code
_entity_poly.pdbx_strand_id
1 'polypeptide(L)'
;MADHRLSDKFDELSDKAKESASKLKASAEHEKDELKADAVAAHQRAESTTEQFKKNVDEASDKVAAQWDEVRDKWKSHLAKMRSEIEEKKEEHDIKAAERNADRAEAYAEDAIWFAESAIEEAAAACLDAVYARASAAALKS
;
A
#
# COMPACT_ATOMS: atom_id res chain seq x y z
N MET A 1 -23.38 -14.71 8.50
CA MET A 1 -22.71 -13.61 9.23
C MET A 1 -21.21 -13.47 8.95
N ALA A 2 -20.56 -14.35 8.16
CA ALA A 2 -19.17 -14.14 7.73
C ALA A 2 -19.04 -13.09 6.60
N ASP A 3 -20.13 -12.82 5.90
CA ASP A 3 -20.20 -11.97 4.69
C ASP A 3 -19.93 -10.49 4.97
N HIS A 4 -20.48 -9.96 6.07
CA HIS A 4 -20.31 -8.54 6.42
C HIS A 4 -18.87 -8.18 6.81
N ARG A 5 -18.12 -9.09 7.42
CA ARG A 5 -16.79 -8.77 7.96
C ARG A 5 -15.75 -8.46 6.87
N LEU A 6 -15.86 -9.09 5.70
CA LEU A 6 -14.97 -8.80 4.56
C LEU A 6 -15.36 -7.48 3.88
N SER A 7 -16.66 -7.22 3.75
CA SER A 7 -17.17 -5.92 3.30
C SER A 7 -16.70 -4.79 4.20
N ASP A 8 -16.87 -4.93 5.53
CA ASP A 8 -16.44 -3.93 6.52
C ASP A 8 -14.92 -3.65 6.40
N LYS A 9 -14.11 -4.69 6.17
CA LYS A 9 -12.66 -4.56 5.97
C LYS A 9 -12.30 -3.86 4.67
N PHE A 10 -13.09 -4.07 3.61
CA PHE A 10 -12.91 -3.39 2.34
C PHE A 10 -13.35 -1.92 2.41
N ASP A 11 -14.40 -1.62 3.19
CA ASP A 11 -14.81 -0.25 3.48
C ASP A 11 -13.74 0.51 4.29
N GLU A 12 -13.15 -0.12 5.31
CA GLU A 12 -11.99 0.43 6.04
C GLU A 12 -10.81 0.75 5.10
N LEU A 13 -10.55 -0.09 4.09
CA LEU A 13 -9.51 0.14 3.08
C LEU A 13 -9.85 1.36 2.20
N SER A 14 -11.10 1.45 1.74
CA SER A 14 -11.60 2.58 0.94
C SER A 14 -11.47 3.91 1.69
N ASP A 15 -11.82 3.93 2.98
CA ASP A 15 -11.74 5.13 3.80
C ASP A 15 -10.30 5.55 4.07
N LYS A 16 -9.37 4.61 4.30
CA LYS A 16 -7.93 4.90 4.41
C LYS A 16 -7.35 5.48 3.10
N ALA A 17 -7.78 4.97 1.95
CA ALA A 17 -7.37 5.51 0.65
C ALA A 17 -7.88 6.96 0.48
N LYS A 18 -9.15 7.22 0.81
CA LYS A 18 -9.72 8.58 0.80
C LYS A 18 -9.00 9.53 1.75
N GLU A 19 -8.71 9.09 2.98
CA GLU A 19 -7.98 9.90 3.97
C GLU A 19 -6.58 10.27 3.44
N SER A 20 -5.87 9.32 2.84
CA SER A 20 -4.55 9.55 2.26
C SER A 20 -4.61 10.52 1.08
N ALA A 21 -5.61 10.40 0.21
CA ALA A 21 -5.83 11.34 -0.89
C ALA A 21 -6.15 12.76 -0.40
N SER A 22 -6.96 12.88 0.66
CA SER A 22 -7.27 14.19 1.27
C SER A 22 -6.03 14.86 1.86
N LYS A 23 -5.16 14.10 2.55
CA LYS A 23 -3.89 14.63 3.08
C LYS A 23 -2.94 15.09 1.96
N LEU A 24 -2.84 14.32 0.88
CA LEU A 24 -2.04 14.71 -0.28
C LEU A 24 -2.55 16.00 -0.92
N LYS A 25 -3.87 16.14 -1.09
CA LYS A 25 -4.47 17.39 -1.61
C LYS A 25 -4.18 18.58 -0.70
N ALA A 26 -4.26 18.42 0.62
CA ALA A 26 -3.94 19.48 1.56
C ALA A 26 -2.46 19.91 1.47
N SER A 27 -1.55 18.94 1.26
CA SER A 27 -0.11 19.24 1.13
C SER A 27 0.24 20.07 -0.11
N ALA A 28 -0.64 20.17 -1.11
CA ALA A 28 -0.39 20.99 -2.30
C ALA A 28 -0.25 22.50 -2.00
N GLU A 29 -0.75 22.96 -0.85
CA GLU A 29 -0.64 24.34 -0.41
C GLU A 29 0.60 24.59 0.47
N HIS A 30 1.35 23.55 0.82
CA HIS A 30 2.46 23.60 1.78
C HIS A 30 3.79 24.06 1.13
N GLU A 31 4.63 24.71 1.94
CA GLU A 31 5.98 25.09 1.51
C GLU A 31 6.95 23.89 1.54
N LYS A 32 8.13 24.03 0.92
CA LYS A 32 9.10 22.94 0.72
C LYS A 32 9.46 22.17 2.00
N ASP A 33 9.68 22.86 3.12
CA ASP A 33 10.07 22.22 4.37
C ASP A 33 8.89 21.50 5.05
N GLU A 34 7.67 22.00 4.85
CA GLU A 34 6.42 21.35 5.28
C GLU A 34 6.14 20.10 4.44
N LEU A 35 6.29 20.18 3.11
CA LEU A 35 6.20 19.03 2.20
C LEU A 35 7.21 17.92 2.57
N LYS A 36 8.40 18.29 3.02
CA LYS A 36 9.40 17.34 3.52
C LYS A 36 8.90 16.64 4.79
N ALA A 37 8.28 17.36 5.71
CA ALA A 37 7.72 16.78 6.93
C ALA A 37 6.52 15.86 6.60
N ASP A 38 5.66 16.26 5.67
CA ASP A 38 4.53 15.45 5.20
C ASP A 38 4.99 14.12 4.59
N ALA A 39 6.05 14.16 3.77
CA ALA A 39 6.64 12.96 3.19
C ALA A 39 7.16 11.99 4.26
N VAL A 40 7.87 12.50 5.28
CA VAL A 40 8.34 11.68 6.41
C VAL A 40 7.16 11.07 7.17
N ALA A 41 6.13 11.86 7.47
CA ALA A 41 4.94 11.38 8.17
C ALA A 41 4.16 10.33 7.34
N ALA A 42 4.12 10.48 6.02
CA ALA A 42 3.54 9.49 5.11
C ALA A 42 4.31 8.17 5.14
N HIS A 43 5.64 8.22 5.14
CA HIS A 43 6.47 7.03 5.26
C HIS A 43 6.27 6.30 6.59
N GLN A 44 6.26 7.02 7.72
CA GLN A 44 6.00 6.41 9.03
C GLN A 44 4.64 5.71 9.10
N ARG A 45 3.59 6.31 8.50
CA ARG A 45 2.26 5.68 8.41
C ARG A 45 2.28 4.41 7.55
N ALA A 46 3.01 4.42 6.44
CA ALA A 46 3.18 3.25 5.58
C ALA A 46 3.92 2.11 6.29
N GLU A 47 4.96 2.42 7.06
CA GLU A 47 5.69 1.46 7.89
C GLU A 47 4.80 0.85 8.97
N SER A 48 4.05 1.67 9.71
CA SER A 48 3.10 1.19 10.73
C SER A 48 2.01 0.28 10.14
N THR A 49 1.50 0.61 8.95
CA THR A 49 0.53 -0.24 8.23
C THR A 49 1.14 -1.60 7.86
N THR A 50 2.41 -1.60 7.43
CA THR A 50 3.15 -2.82 7.12
C THR A 50 3.37 -3.69 8.37
N GLU A 51 3.62 -3.08 9.52
CA GLU A 51 3.77 -3.80 10.80
C GLU A 51 2.45 -4.39 11.31
N GLN A 52 1.34 -3.65 11.22
CA GLN A 52 0.01 -4.17 11.55
C GLN A 52 -0.37 -5.35 10.65
N PHE A 53 -0.04 -5.26 9.36
CA PHE A 53 -0.27 -6.36 8.43
C PHE A 53 0.50 -7.63 8.82
N LYS A 54 1.78 -7.53 9.19
CA LYS A 54 2.57 -8.68 9.69
C LYS A 54 1.89 -9.39 10.86
N LYS A 55 1.44 -8.61 11.85
CA LYS A 55 0.75 -9.17 13.02
C LYS A 55 -0.50 -9.96 12.64
N ASN A 56 -1.29 -9.47 11.69
CA ASN A 56 -2.50 -10.15 11.23
C ASN A 56 -2.20 -11.43 10.42
N VAL A 57 -1.06 -11.48 9.71
CA VAL A 57 -0.62 -12.66 8.94
C VAL A 57 -0.10 -13.77 9.85
N ASP A 58 0.62 -13.42 10.93
CA ASP A 58 1.08 -14.39 11.94
C ASP A 58 -0.10 -15.11 12.65
N GLU A 59 -1.29 -14.50 12.63
CA GLU A 59 -2.53 -15.07 13.18
C GLU A 59 -3.29 -15.95 12.16
N ALA A 60 -2.88 -15.98 10.89
CA ALA A 60 -3.48 -16.81 9.84
C ALA A 60 -2.80 -18.20 9.74
N SER A 61 -3.43 -19.17 9.07
CA SER A 61 -2.85 -20.53 8.94
C SER A 61 -1.48 -20.51 8.23
N ASP A 62 -0.53 -21.32 8.71
CA ASP A 62 0.87 -21.39 8.24
C ASP A 62 1.06 -21.39 6.72
N LYS A 63 0.18 -22.08 5.99
CA LYS A 63 0.27 -22.20 4.52
C LYS A 63 -0.07 -20.88 3.80
N VAL A 64 -1.05 -20.14 4.31
CA VAL A 64 -1.45 -18.83 3.77
C VAL A 64 -0.42 -17.77 4.18
N ALA A 65 0.11 -17.87 5.39
CA ALA A 65 1.17 -16.98 5.88
C ALA A 65 2.44 -17.06 5.02
N ALA A 66 2.89 -18.26 4.66
CA ALA A 66 4.09 -18.45 3.85
C ALA A 66 3.98 -17.85 2.42
N GLN A 67 2.81 -17.96 1.78
CA GLN A 67 2.59 -17.36 0.45
C GLN A 67 2.59 -15.83 0.52
N TRP A 68 2.03 -15.26 1.59
CA TRP A 68 2.02 -13.82 1.81
C TRP A 68 3.40 -13.25 2.14
N ASP A 69 4.22 -14.01 2.86
CA ASP A 69 5.58 -13.59 3.23
C ASP A 69 6.49 -13.35 2.02
N GLU A 70 6.37 -14.17 0.96
CA GLU A 70 7.13 -13.97 -0.28
C GLU A 70 6.71 -12.69 -1.01
N VAL A 71 5.40 -12.44 -1.13
CA VAL A 71 4.85 -11.23 -1.77
C VAL A 71 5.30 -9.99 -1.01
N ARG A 72 5.24 -10.04 0.33
CA ARG A 72 5.70 -8.97 1.22
C ARG A 72 7.18 -8.65 1.02
N ASP A 73 8.04 -9.66 0.96
CA ASP A 73 9.49 -9.42 0.90
C ASP A 73 9.92 -8.88 -0.46
N LYS A 74 9.25 -9.30 -1.55
CA LYS A 74 9.40 -8.67 -2.87
C LYS A 74 8.94 -7.21 -2.85
N TRP A 75 7.79 -6.92 -2.24
CA TRP A 75 7.29 -5.55 -2.10
C TRP A 75 8.25 -4.65 -1.29
N LYS A 76 8.72 -5.11 -0.12
CA LYS A 76 9.71 -4.37 0.68
C LYS A 76 11.01 -4.12 -0.07
N SER A 77 11.51 -5.14 -0.77
CA SER A 77 12.73 -5.01 -1.57
C SER A 77 12.56 -3.99 -2.69
N HIS A 78 11.40 -3.99 -3.36
CA HIS A 78 11.09 -3.03 -4.42
C HIS A 78 11.04 -1.60 -3.86
N LEU A 79 10.31 -1.40 -2.76
CA LEU A 79 10.23 -0.11 -2.06
C LEU A 79 11.60 0.39 -1.55
N ALA A 80 12.43 -0.50 -1.00
CA ALA A 80 13.75 -0.13 -0.49
C ALA A 80 14.71 0.27 -1.62
N LYS A 81 14.69 -0.47 -2.73
CA LYS A 81 15.48 -0.15 -3.92
C LYS A 81 15.13 1.24 -4.47
N MET A 82 13.84 1.50 -4.67
CA MET A 82 13.38 2.78 -5.21
C MET A 82 13.66 3.96 -4.26
N ARG A 83 13.51 3.77 -2.94
CA ARG A 83 13.91 4.81 -1.96
C ARG A 83 15.40 5.13 -2.03
N SER A 84 16.25 4.12 -2.11
CA SER A 84 17.71 4.31 -2.23
C SER A 84 18.06 5.12 -3.49
N GLU A 85 17.39 4.85 -4.62
CA GLU A 85 17.62 5.57 -5.87
C GLU A 85 17.22 7.07 -5.80
N ILE A 86 16.20 7.41 -5.00
CA ILE A 86 15.78 8.80 -4.76
C ILE A 86 16.72 9.51 -3.77
N GLU A 87 17.16 8.82 -2.72
CA GLU A 87 18.06 9.38 -1.70
C GLU A 87 19.47 9.63 -2.23
N GLU A 88 20.06 8.66 -2.95
CA GLU A 88 21.41 8.75 -3.53
C GLU A 88 21.54 9.94 -4.51
N LYS A 89 20.46 10.30 -5.20
CA LYS A 89 20.45 11.39 -6.19
C LYS A 89 20.11 12.75 -5.61
N LYS A 90 19.66 12.82 -4.36
CA LYS A 90 19.40 14.08 -3.64
C LYS A 90 20.69 14.82 -3.27
N GLU A 91 21.84 14.13 -3.32
CA GLU A 91 23.17 14.69 -3.04
C GLU A 91 23.82 15.38 -4.25
N GLU A 92 23.22 15.31 -5.46
CA GLU A 92 23.72 16.01 -6.65
C GLU A 92 23.28 17.50 -6.63
N HIS A 93 24.22 18.43 -6.41
CA HIS A 93 23.99 19.88 -6.28
C HIS A 93 23.77 20.63 -7.63
N ASP A 94 23.26 19.98 -8.68
CA ASP A 94 22.97 20.58 -10.00
C ASP A 94 21.45 20.74 -10.20
N ILE A 95 20.99 21.86 -10.77
CA ILE A 95 19.58 22.11 -11.10
C ILE A 95 19.02 21.00 -11.99
N LYS A 96 19.80 20.55 -12.98
CA LYS A 96 19.39 19.43 -13.85
C LYS A 96 19.28 18.11 -13.08
N ALA A 97 20.06 17.95 -12.02
CA ALA A 97 19.94 16.78 -11.16
C ALA A 97 18.68 16.87 -10.28
N ALA A 98 18.36 18.06 -9.76
CA ALA A 98 17.14 18.31 -8.99
C ALA A 98 15.87 18.09 -9.83
N GLU A 99 15.82 18.59 -11.07
CA GLU A 99 14.70 18.35 -12.01
C GLU A 99 14.53 16.85 -12.30
N ARG A 100 15.61 16.17 -12.69
CA ARG A 100 15.57 14.70 -12.91
C ARG A 100 15.17 13.92 -11.66
N ASN A 101 15.50 14.43 -10.47
CA ASN A 101 15.10 13.79 -9.23
C ASN A 101 13.61 13.97 -8.95
N ALA A 102 13.04 15.14 -9.28
CA ALA A 102 11.61 15.36 -9.24
C ALA A 102 10.89 14.43 -10.23
N ASP A 103 11.33 14.36 -11.49
CA ASP A 103 10.75 13.48 -12.52
C ASP A 103 10.73 12.01 -12.08
N ARG A 104 11.83 11.53 -11.48
CA ARG A 104 11.90 10.16 -10.94
C ARG A 104 10.97 9.95 -9.75
N ALA A 105 10.85 10.94 -8.87
CA ALA A 105 9.95 10.86 -7.72
C ALA A 105 8.48 10.84 -8.15
N GLU A 106 8.11 11.60 -9.19
CA GLU A 106 6.78 11.58 -9.80
C GLU A 106 6.50 10.23 -10.48
N ALA A 107 7.41 9.73 -11.32
CA ALA A 107 7.27 8.41 -11.93
C ALA A 107 7.14 7.28 -10.89
N TYR A 108 7.90 7.36 -9.80
CA TYR A 108 7.75 6.43 -8.67
C TYR A 108 6.37 6.52 -8.01
N ALA A 109 5.83 7.72 -7.83
CA ALA A 109 4.50 7.91 -7.26
C ALA A 109 3.42 7.29 -8.18
N GLU A 110 3.56 7.41 -9.50
CA GLU A 110 2.68 6.78 -10.48
C GLU A 110 2.74 5.25 -10.42
N ASP A 111 3.95 4.66 -10.43
CA ASP A 111 4.14 3.21 -10.31
C ASP A 111 3.54 2.66 -9.00
N ALA A 112 3.70 3.41 -7.89
CA ALA A 112 3.13 3.03 -6.60
C ALA A 112 1.59 3.08 -6.61
N ILE A 113 0.99 4.05 -7.32
CA ILE A 113 -0.46 4.12 -7.51
C ILE A 113 -0.96 2.93 -8.33
N TRP A 114 -0.31 2.59 -9.44
CA TRP A 114 -0.69 1.44 -10.27
C TRP A 114 -0.61 0.11 -9.51
N PHE A 115 0.43 -0.05 -8.68
CA PHE A 115 0.52 -1.20 -7.81
C PHE A 115 -0.62 -1.24 -6.79
N ALA A 116 -0.92 -0.11 -6.14
CA ALA A 116 -2.01 -0.02 -5.16
C ALA A 116 -3.37 -0.33 -5.78
N GLU A 117 -3.65 0.19 -6.98
CA GLU A 117 -4.86 -0.13 -7.75
C GLU A 117 -4.98 -1.63 -8.00
N SER A 118 -3.91 -2.24 -8.51
CA SER A 118 -3.86 -3.69 -8.75
C SER A 118 -4.10 -4.51 -7.47
N ALA A 119 -3.54 -4.09 -6.35
CA ALA A 119 -3.71 -4.76 -5.07
C ALA A 119 -5.14 -4.62 -4.51
N ILE A 120 -5.80 -3.47 -4.72
CA ILE A 120 -7.21 -3.25 -4.33
C ILE A 120 -8.14 -4.18 -5.13
N GLU A 121 -7.93 -4.27 -6.44
CA GLU A 121 -8.73 -5.15 -7.31
C GLU A 121 -8.56 -6.64 -6.95
N GLU A 122 -7.32 -7.08 -6.71
CA GLU A 122 -7.06 -8.45 -6.26
C GLU A 122 -7.72 -8.74 -4.89
N ALA A 123 -7.69 -7.79 -3.96
CA ALA A 123 -8.37 -7.94 -2.67
C ALA A 123 -9.90 -8.06 -2.82
N ALA A 124 -10.49 -7.31 -3.75
CA ALA A 124 -11.93 -7.41 -4.05
C ALA A 124 -12.26 -8.80 -4.64
N ALA A 125 -11.45 -9.28 -5.59
CA ALA A 125 -11.59 -10.62 -6.16
C ALA A 125 -11.50 -11.72 -5.10
N ALA A 126 -10.50 -11.67 -4.21
CA ALA A 126 -10.34 -12.63 -3.13
C ALA A 126 -11.51 -12.62 -2.13
N CYS A 127 -12.09 -11.45 -1.85
CA CYS A 127 -13.30 -11.35 -1.04
C CYS A 127 -14.49 -12.06 -1.72
N LEU A 128 -14.69 -11.83 -3.02
CA LEU A 128 -15.75 -12.50 -3.79
C LEU A 128 -15.57 -14.01 -3.83
N ASP A 129 -14.33 -14.49 -4.05
CA ASP A 129 -14.01 -15.92 -4.03
C ASP A 129 -14.30 -16.56 -2.66
N ALA A 130 -14.00 -15.87 -1.56
CA ALA A 130 -14.29 -16.34 -0.22
C ALA A 130 -15.80 -16.46 0.04
N VAL A 131 -16.59 -15.48 -0.41
CA VAL A 131 -18.06 -15.50 -0.32
C VAL A 131 -18.63 -16.65 -1.16
N TYR A 132 -18.15 -16.82 -2.39
CA TYR A 132 -18.54 -17.91 -3.28
C TYR A 132 -18.25 -19.29 -2.66
N ALA A 133 -17.05 -19.48 -2.10
CA ALA A 133 -16.67 -20.73 -1.44
C ALA A 133 -17.57 -21.05 -0.24
N ARG A 134 -17.97 -20.03 0.54
CA ARG A 134 -18.90 -20.20 1.66
C ARG A 134 -20.30 -20.59 1.20
N ALA A 135 -20.82 -19.96 0.15
CA ALA A 135 -22.12 -20.31 -0.43
C ALA A 135 -22.12 -21.75 -0.96
N SER A 136 -21.07 -22.13 -1.70
CA SER A 136 -20.89 -23.49 -2.22
C SER A 136 -20.84 -24.54 -1.12
N ALA A 137 -20.10 -24.27 -0.04
CA ALA A 137 -20.03 -25.17 1.12
C ALA A 137 -21.37 -25.31 1.86
N ALA A 138 -22.22 -24.28 1.86
CA ALA A 138 -23.56 -24.35 2.44
C ALA A 138 -24.50 -25.20 1.57
N ALA A 139 -24.45 -25.05 0.24
CA ALA A 139 -25.25 -25.83 -0.70
C ALA A 139 -24.92 -27.33 -0.66
N LEU A 140 -23.66 -27.71 -0.43
CA LEU A 140 -23.25 -29.11 -0.28
C LEU A 140 -23.72 -29.76 1.04
N LYS A 141 -24.17 -28.96 2.01
CA LYS A 141 -24.65 -29.44 3.32
C LYS A 141 -26.18 -29.58 3.39
N SER A 142 -26.92 -29.16 2.35
CA SER A 142 -28.37 -29.29 2.22
C SER A 142 -28.74 -30.54 1.45
#